data_AF-A0A4E0QKD1-F1
#
_entry.id   AF-A0A4E0QKD1-F1
#
_cell.length_a   1.000
_cell.length_b   1.000
_cell.length_c   1.000
_cell.angle_alpha   90.00
_cell.angle_beta   90.00
_cell.angle_gamma   90.00
#
_symmetry.space_group_name_H-M   'P 1'
#
loop_
_entity.id
_entity.type
_entity.pdbx_description
1 polymer ?
#
loop_
_entity_poly.entity_id
_entity_poly.type
_entity_poly.pdbx_seq_one_letter_code
_entity_poly.pdbx_strand_id
1 'polypeptide(L)' 'MKSDNQKYHFAVFGDIHGRVALMYTLAFLWENESGIKLSGILQVGDMGAFPNPLKVFKNRQT' A
#
# COMPACT_ATOMS: atom_id res chain seq x y z
N MET A 1 -26.67 -12.81 -21.30
CA MET A 1 -25.20 -12.57 -21.22
C MET A 1 -24.75 -13.07 -19.86
N LYS A 2 -23.80 -14.03 -19.82
CA LYS A 2 -23.30 -14.54 -18.53
C LYS A 2 -22.60 -13.39 -17.80
N SER A 3 -22.90 -13.20 -16.53
CA SER A 3 -22.11 -12.33 -15.66
C SER A 3 -20.72 -12.95 -15.54
N ASP A 4 -19.73 -12.38 -16.21
CA ASP A 4 -18.35 -12.77 -15.99
C ASP A 4 -18.04 -12.54 -14.51
N ASN A 5 -17.69 -13.62 -13.81
CA ASN A 5 -17.35 -13.57 -12.40
C ASN A 5 -15.96 -12.94 -12.27
N GLN A 6 -15.90 -11.61 -12.32
CA GLN A 6 -14.68 -10.82 -12.23
C GLN A 6 -14.01 -11.12 -10.89
N LYS A 7 -12.84 -11.79 -10.93
CA LYS A 7 -12.01 -12.01 -9.76
C LYS A 7 -11.05 -10.83 -9.60
N TYR A 8 -10.99 -10.30 -8.38
CA TYR A 8 -10.07 -9.25 -8.00
C TYR A 8 -9.00 -9.81 -7.07
N HIS A 9 -7.76 -9.39 -7.28
CA HIS A 9 -6.61 -9.81 -6.48
C HIS A 9 -6.00 -8.58 -5.81
N PHE A 10 -5.91 -8.59 -4.49
CA PHE A 10 -5.32 -7.49 -3.73
C PHE A 10 -4.11 -7.99 -2.96
N ALA A 11 -3.00 -7.27 -3.04
CA ALA A 11 -1.85 -7.51 -2.17
C ALA A 11 -2.03 -6.74 -0.87
N VAL A 12 -1.81 -7.40 0.27
CA VAL A 12 -2.00 -6.80 1.60
C VAL A 12 -0.64 -6.64 2.27
N PHE A 13 -0.30 -5.41 2.66
CA PHE A 13 0.95 -5.09 3.34
C PHE A 13 0.68 -4.34 4.65
N GLY A 14 1.25 -4.84 5.74
CA GLY A 14 1.38 -4.12 7.01
C GLY A 14 2.85 -3.90 7.33
N ASP A 15 3.13 -3.07 8.32
CA ASP A 15 4.43 -2.99 8.98
C ASP A 15 5.60 -2.68 8.03
N ILE A 16 5.36 -1.77 7.09
CA ILE A 16 6.37 -1.44 6.09
C ILE A 16 7.43 -0.46 6.62
N HIS A 17 7.19 0.22 7.74
CA HIS A 17 8.18 1.09 8.42
C HIS A 17 8.92 2.04 7.46
N GLY A 18 8.20 2.70 6.55
CA GLY A 18 8.74 3.65 5.59
C GLY A 18 9.30 3.03 4.30
N ARG A 19 9.32 1.69 4.18
CA ARG A 19 9.83 0.96 3.00
C ARG A 19 8.80 0.91 1.85
N VAL A 20 8.25 2.06 1.49
CA VAL A 20 7.20 2.20 0.47
C VAL A 20 7.64 1.67 -0.89
N ALA A 21 8.87 1.96 -1.31
CA ALA A 21 9.40 1.45 -2.58
C ALA A 21 9.48 -0.08 -2.59
N LEU A 22 9.89 -0.70 -1.48
CA LEU A 22 9.95 -2.16 -1.35
C LEU A 22 8.57 -2.80 -1.46
N MET A 23 7.54 -2.20 -0.86
CA MET A 23 6.15 -2.65 -0.98
C MET A 23 5.72 -2.73 -2.45
N TYR A 24 5.98 -1.67 -3.24
CA TYR A 24 5.67 -1.66 -4.67
C TYR A 24 6.51 -2.66 -5.47
N THR A 25 7.81 -2.77 -5.18
CA THR A 25 8.70 -3.74 -5.84
C THR A 25 8.21 -5.17 -5.63
N LEU A 26 7.84 -5.54 -4.41
CA LEU A 26 7.33 -6.87 -4.10
C LEU A 26 6.00 -7.16 -4.81
N ALA A 27 5.09 -6.19 -4.86
CA ALA A 27 3.84 -6.33 -5.61
C ALA A 27 4.12 -6.56 -7.11
N PHE A 28 5.03 -5.80 -7.71
CA PHE A 28 5.41 -5.95 -9.12
C PHE A 28 6.07 -7.30 -9.40
N LEU A 29 7.02 -7.74 -8.55
CA LEU A 29 7.67 -9.04 -8.71
C LEU A 29 6.67 -10.18 -8.60
N TRP A 30 5.74 -10.11 -7.64
CA TRP A 30 4.69 -11.11 -7.48
C TRP A 30 3.74 -11.17 -8.69
N GLU A 31 3.36 -10.02 -9.27
CA GLU A 31 2.56 -10.00 -10.51
C GLU A 31 3.30 -10.71 -11.66
N ASN A 32 4.60 -10.46 -11.81
CA ASN A 32 5.42 -11.07 -12.87
C ASN A 32 5.62 -12.57 -12.66
N GLU A 33 5.82 -13.01 -11.42
CA GLU A 33 6.07 -14.42 -11.09
C GLU A 33 4.77 -15.25 -11.16
N SER A 34 3.65 -14.70 -10.69
CA SER A 34 2.37 -15.41 -10.67
C SER A 34 1.60 -15.32 -11.99
N GLY A 35 1.89 -14.33 -12.83
CA GLY A 35 1.08 -13.99 -14.01
C GLY A 35 -0.30 -13.42 -13.67
N ILE A 36 -0.58 -13.13 -12.39
CA ILE A 36 -1.85 -12.60 -11.91
C ILE A 36 -1.73 -11.09 -11.74
N LYS A 37 -2.64 -10.34 -12.38
CA LYS A 37 -2.73 -8.89 -12.20
C LYS A 37 -3.40 -8.56 -10.87
N LEU A 38 -2.74 -7.76 -10.05
CA LEU A 38 -3.30 -7.14 -8.86
C LEU A 38 -4.23 -6.00 -9.26
N SER A 39 -5.42 -6.00 -8.65
CA SER A 39 -6.41 -4.93 -8.73
C SER A 39 -6.07 -3.75 -7.82
N GLY A 40 -5.24 -3.99 -6.80
CA GLY A 40 -4.74 -2.95 -5.91
C GLY A 40 -3.89 -3.47 -4.76
N ILE A 41 -3.44 -2.52 -3.95
CA ILE A 41 -2.67 -2.77 -2.73
C ILE A 41 -3.48 -2.24 -1.56
N LEU A 42 -3.65 -3.05 -0.51
CA LEU A 42 -4.23 -2.65 0.77
C LEU A 42 -3.12 -2.49 1.80
N GLN A 43 -2.86 -1.25 2.21
CA GLN A 43 -1.91 -0.91 3.27
C GLN A 43 -2.67 -0.85 4.61
N VAL A 44 -2.30 -1.70 5.58
CA VAL A 44 -3.09 -1.91 6.82
C VAL A 44 -2.53 -1.21 8.07
N GLY A 45 -1.53 -0.35 7.92
CA GLY A 45 -0.96 0.41 9.04
C GLY A 45 0.55 0.24 9.21
N ASP A 46 1.10 1.00 10.16
CA ASP A 46 2.55 1.16 10.39
C ASP A 46 3.34 1.45 9.11
N MET A 47 2.88 2.48 8.40
CA MET A 47 3.48 2.92 7.14
C MET A 47 4.86 3.56 7.35
N GLY A 48 5.25 3.89 8.59
CA GLY A 48 6.43 4.69 8.90
C GLY A 48 6.38 6.12 8.31
N ALA A 49 5.20 6.60 7.94
CA ALA A 49 4.98 7.94 7.41
C ALA A 49 4.57 8.87 8.56
N PHE A 50 5.55 9.59 9.11
CA PHE A 50 5.30 10.59 10.13
C PHE A 50 5.07 11.95 9.48
N PRO A 51 4.04 12.72 9.91
CA PRO A 51 3.93 14.10 9.49
C PRO A 51 5.21 14.84 9.86
N ASN A 52 5.65 15.77 9.01
CA ASN A 52 6.85 16.56 9.28
C ASN A 52 6.73 17.17 10.69
N PRO A 53 7.64 16.83 11.62
CA PRO A 53 7.54 17.28 13.01
C PRO A 53 7.53 18.80 13.13
N LEU A 54 8.19 19.51 12.19
CA LEU A 54 8.22 20.97 12.13
C LEU A 54 6.91 21.61 11.65
N LYS A 55 5.99 20.83 11.05
CA LYS A 55 4.65 21.30 10.66
C LYS A 55 3.60 21.13 11.75
N VAL A 56 3.82 20.26 12.74
CA VAL A 56 2.83 19.94 13.78
C VAL A 56 2.74 21.06 14.85
N PHE A 57 3.83 21.79 15.09
CA PHE A 57 3.89 22.80 16.16
C PHE A 57 3.30 24.19 15.80
N LYS A 58 2.88 24.45 14.56
CA LYS A 58 2.29 25.76 14.19
C LYS A 58 0.89 26.00 14.75
N ASN A 59 0.17 24.95 15.19
CA ASN A 59 -1.24 25.05 15.56
C ASN A 59 -1.51 24.83 17.07
N ARG A 60 -0.49 24.92 17.93
CA ARG A 60 -0.64 24.80 19.40
C ARG A 60 -0.02 26.00 20.13
N GLN A 61 -0.52 27.19 19.83
CA GLN A 61 -0.43 28.32 20.76
C GLN A 61 -1.85 28.58 21.28
N THR A 62 -2.16 27.97 22.42
CA THR A 62 -3.28 28.31 23.31
C THR A 62 -2.73 28.32 24.71
#